data_AF-A0A1V1V119-F1
#
_entry.id   AF-A0A1V1V119-F1
#
_cell.length_a   1.000
_cell.length_b   1.000
_cell.length_c   1.000
_cell.angle_alpha   90.00
_cell.angle_beta   90.00
_cell.angle_gamma   90.00
#
_symmetry.space_group_name_H-M   'P 1'
#
loop_
_entity.id
_entity.type
_entity.pdbx_description
1 polymer ?
#
loop_
_entity_poly.entity_id
_entity_poly.type
_entity_poly.pdbx_seq_one_letter_code
_entity_poly.pdbx_strand_id
1 'polypeptide(L)'
;MRLLSCTAVAAALVLSGPALAVAQTPATQTPAAPAPAAPAAQPAPAQSRAETPEEKAFEAKAEAFQTAMETMASEMQTAGAQADKAKAKTDLDALQARYQGQADTFATELETFAVAQGAPADQMAVAATQIKSIPAMVRSKVEQAAAAPAPAQPQ
;
A
#
# COMPACT_ATOMS: atom_id res chain seq x y z
N MET A 1 -26.70 -18.83 31.36
CA MET A 1 -27.58 -19.78 30.65
C MET A 1 -27.05 -19.95 29.23
N ARG A 2 -26.69 -21.19 28.86
CA ARG A 2 -26.26 -21.61 27.53
C ARG A 2 -27.47 -21.84 26.63
N LEU A 3 -27.41 -21.41 25.37
CA LEU A 3 -28.07 -22.02 24.20
C LEU A 3 -27.21 -21.63 22.98
N LEU A 4 -26.14 -22.35 22.63
CA LEU A 4 -26.11 -23.50 21.71
C LEU A 4 -27.32 -23.61 20.78
N SER A 5 -27.11 -23.41 19.48
CA SER A 5 -27.88 -24.06 18.42
C SER A 5 -27.05 -24.15 17.13
N CYS A 6 -26.61 -25.39 16.87
CA CYS A 6 -26.03 -25.87 15.62
C CYS A 6 -27.14 -26.07 14.58
N THR A 7 -26.85 -25.84 13.31
CA THR A 7 -27.45 -26.60 12.21
C THR A 7 -26.33 -27.13 11.31
N ALA A 8 -26.39 -28.42 11.07
CA ALA A 8 -25.48 -29.21 10.25
C ALA A 8 -26.28 -29.96 9.18
N VAL A 9 -25.55 -30.55 8.23
CA VAL A 9 -25.94 -31.64 7.31
C VAL A 9 -26.69 -31.19 6.05
N ALA A 10 -26.47 -31.71 4.84
CA ALA A 10 -25.44 -32.55 4.21
C ALA A 10 -25.82 -32.63 2.69
N ALA A 11 -24.88 -32.59 1.75
CA ALA A 11 -24.35 -33.72 0.97
C ALA A 11 -25.10 -34.10 -0.33
N ALA A 12 -24.30 -34.71 -1.22
CA ALA A 12 -24.59 -35.48 -2.45
C ALA A 12 -24.72 -34.66 -3.75
N LEU A 13 -23.70 -34.68 -4.62
CA LEU A 13 -23.36 -35.73 -5.63
C LEU A 13 -24.32 -35.73 -6.83
N VAL A 14 -23.83 -35.31 -8.00
CA VAL A 14 -24.24 -35.97 -9.25
C VAL A 14 -23.00 -36.31 -10.07
N LEU A 15 -22.74 -37.61 -10.07
CA LEU A 15 -21.88 -38.35 -10.97
C LEU A 15 -22.74 -38.70 -12.19
N SER A 16 -22.27 -38.38 -13.39
CA SER A 16 -22.86 -38.85 -14.66
C SER A 16 -21.68 -39.06 -15.59
N GLY A 17 -21.37 -40.22 -16.16
CA GLY A 17 -21.99 -41.54 -16.29
C GLY A 17 -21.25 -42.22 -17.47
N PRO A 18 -21.14 -43.56 -17.53
CA PRO A 18 -20.22 -44.26 -18.44
C PRO A 18 -20.85 -44.59 -19.80
N ALA A 19 -20.03 -44.76 -20.84
CA ALA A 19 -20.41 -45.55 -22.02
C ALA A 19 -19.18 -46.21 -22.65
N LEU A 20 -19.02 -47.52 -22.38
CA LEU A 20 -18.16 -48.42 -23.14
C LEU A 20 -19.04 -49.12 -24.20
N ALA A 21 -18.68 -49.05 -25.50
CA ALA A 21 -18.93 -50.12 -26.49
C ALA A 21 -18.37 -49.79 -27.90
N VAL A 22 -17.25 -50.44 -28.23
CA VAL A 22 -16.88 -51.19 -29.46
C VAL A 22 -17.56 -50.89 -30.82
N ALA A 23 -16.67 -50.60 -31.79
CA ALA A 23 -16.57 -51.00 -33.21
C ALA A 23 -17.64 -50.58 -34.24
N GLN A 24 -17.23 -49.91 -35.32
CA GLN A 24 -16.82 -50.52 -36.62
C GLN A 24 -16.54 -49.41 -37.67
N THR A 25 -15.48 -49.60 -38.45
CA THR A 25 -15.07 -48.82 -39.62
C THR A 25 -16.14 -48.82 -40.74
N PRO A 26 -16.21 -47.76 -41.57
CA PRO A 26 -15.55 -47.88 -42.87
C PRO A 26 -14.76 -46.64 -43.29
N ALA A 27 -13.60 -46.90 -43.89
CA ALA A 27 -12.76 -45.92 -44.57
C ALA A 27 -13.50 -45.26 -45.73
N THR A 28 -13.31 -43.95 -45.92
CA THR A 28 -13.22 -43.31 -47.25
C THR A 28 -12.71 -41.86 -47.13
N GLN A 29 -11.46 -41.67 -47.58
CA GLN A 29 -10.96 -40.57 -48.43
C GLN A 29 -10.75 -39.13 -47.87
N THR A 30 -9.47 -38.70 -47.96
CA THR A 30 -8.97 -37.33 -48.34
C THR A 30 -9.05 -36.18 -47.30
N PRO A 31 -8.17 -35.16 -47.27
CA PRO A 31 -6.73 -34.98 -47.58
C PRO A 31 -5.89 -34.62 -46.30
N ALA A 32 -4.58 -34.39 -46.49
CA ALA A 32 -3.52 -34.15 -45.50
C ALA A 32 -3.90 -33.43 -44.17
N ALA A 33 -3.54 -34.08 -43.06
CA ALA A 33 -3.63 -33.53 -41.71
C ALA A 33 -2.64 -32.37 -41.51
N PRO A 34 -3.03 -31.29 -40.79
CA PRO A 34 -2.08 -30.29 -40.34
C PRO A 34 -1.05 -30.96 -39.41
N ALA A 35 0.22 -30.65 -39.62
CA ALA A 35 1.30 -31.02 -38.71
C ALA A 35 0.92 -30.59 -37.28
N PRO A 36 1.25 -31.38 -36.24
CA PRO A 36 1.02 -30.96 -34.87
C PRO A 36 1.79 -29.65 -34.64
N ALA A 37 1.03 -28.59 -34.35
CA ALA A 37 1.60 -27.34 -33.91
C ALA A 37 2.48 -27.65 -32.71
N ALA A 38 3.76 -27.27 -32.80
CA ALA A 38 4.66 -27.26 -31.66
C ALA A 38 3.95 -26.58 -30.48
N PRO A 39 4.07 -27.09 -29.25
CA PRO A 39 3.46 -26.45 -28.11
C PRO A 39 3.90 -24.99 -28.10
N ALA A 40 2.94 -24.08 -28.26
CA ALA A 40 3.19 -22.66 -28.05
C ALA A 40 3.83 -22.56 -26.67
N ALA A 41 5.05 -22.03 -26.62
CA ALA A 41 5.75 -21.79 -25.37
C ALA A 41 4.77 -21.03 -24.47
N GLN A 42 4.31 -21.69 -23.41
CA GLN A 42 3.55 -21.01 -22.37
C GLN A 42 4.41 -19.81 -21.97
N PRO A 43 3.83 -18.59 -21.92
CA PRO A 43 4.56 -17.49 -21.31
C PRO A 43 4.94 -17.99 -19.92
N ALA A 44 6.25 -18.06 -19.66
CA ALA A 44 6.76 -18.48 -18.37
C ALA A 44 5.99 -17.72 -17.30
N PRO A 45 5.56 -18.37 -16.20
CA PRO A 45 4.98 -17.65 -15.09
C PRO A 45 5.93 -16.49 -14.78
N ALA A 46 5.40 -15.26 -14.78
CA ALA A 46 6.14 -14.08 -14.39
C ALA A 46 6.84 -14.47 -13.08
N GLN A 47 8.16 -14.64 -13.17
CA GLN A 47 8.95 -15.01 -12.01
C GLN A 47 8.60 -13.96 -10.97
N SER A 48 8.08 -14.38 -9.82
CA SER A 48 8.02 -13.51 -8.65
C SER A 48 9.44 -13.02 -8.45
N ARG A 49 9.73 -11.81 -8.94
CA ARG A 49 11.03 -11.18 -8.85
C ARG A 49 11.28 -11.10 -7.36
N ALA A 50 12.21 -11.90 -6.85
CA ALA A 50 12.61 -11.82 -5.46
C ALA A 50 12.94 -10.35 -5.18
N GLU A 51 12.34 -9.79 -4.14
CA GLU A 51 12.64 -8.42 -3.71
C GLU A 51 14.15 -8.29 -3.58
N THR A 52 14.70 -7.36 -4.34
CA THR A 52 16.13 -7.09 -4.33
C THR A 52 16.53 -6.54 -2.95
N PRO A 53 17.79 -6.72 -2.53
CA PRO A 53 18.30 -6.10 -1.30
C PRO A 53 18.07 -4.59 -1.27
N GLU A 54 18.13 -3.90 -2.42
CA GLU A 54 17.84 -2.47 -2.51
C GLU A 54 16.35 -2.16 -2.23
N GLU A 55 15.42 -2.96 -2.74
CA GLU A 55 13.98 -2.83 -2.45
C GLU A 55 13.70 -3.00 -0.96
N LYS A 56 14.30 -4.01 -0.31
CA LYS A 56 14.16 -4.22 1.14
C LYS A 56 14.75 -3.10 1.98
N ALA A 57 15.91 -2.56 1.57
CA ALA A 57 16.50 -1.43 2.26
C ALA A 57 15.64 -0.16 2.15
N PHE A 58 15.01 0.05 0.99
CA PHE A 58 14.11 1.18 0.78
C PHE A 58 12.79 1.02 1.55
N GLU A 59 12.22 -0.19 1.59
CA GLU A 59 11.05 -0.52 2.42
C GLU A 59 11.29 -0.18 3.89
N ALA A 60 12.44 -0.60 4.47
CA ALA A 60 12.79 -0.27 5.84
C ALA A 60 12.91 1.26 6.09
N LYS A 61 13.41 2.02 5.10
CA LYS A 61 13.44 3.49 5.17
C LYS A 61 12.03 4.09 5.15
N ALA A 62 11.14 3.55 4.33
CA ALA A 62 9.75 3.99 4.25
C ALA A 62 8.99 3.74 5.57
N GLU A 63 9.19 2.58 6.21
CA GLU A 63 8.62 2.28 7.53
C GLU A 63 9.18 3.22 8.62
N ALA A 64 10.48 3.50 8.59
CA ALA A 64 11.11 4.44 9.51
C ALA A 64 10.55 5.87 9.32
N PHE A 65 10.36 6.29 8.06
CA PHE A 65 9.74 7.58 7.75
C PHE A 65 8.28 7.64 8.23
N GLN A 66 7.49 6.59 7.99
CA GLN A 66 6.11 6.52 8.49
C GLN A 66 6.07 6.70 10.02
N THR A 67 6.89 5.92 10.74
CA THR A 67 7.00 6.00 12.20
C THR A 67 7.38 7.41 12.65
N ALA A 68 8.29 8.06 11.93
CA ALA A 68 8.69 9.44 12.20
C ALA A 68 7.52 10.43 11.98
N MET A 69 6.70 10.25 10.96
CA MET A 69 5.53 11.11 10.70
C MET A 69 4.40 10.92 11.74
N GLU A 70 4.19 9.71 12.24
CA GLU A 70 3.26 9.44 13.34
C GLU A 70 3.75 10.08 14.65
N THR A 71 5.06 9.97 14.92
CA THR A 71 5.71 10.63 16.05
C THR A 71 5.58 12.16 15.94
N MET A 72 5.85 12.72 14.75
CA MET A 72 5.70 14.14 14.48
C MET A 72 4.30 14.64 14.81
N ALA A 73 3.26 13.95 14.33
CA ALA A 73 1.89 14.36 14.58
C ALA A 73 1.59 14.44 16.08
N SER A 74 2.04 13.45 16.85
CA SER A 74 1.87 13.39 18.30
C SER A 74 2.66 14.48 19.05
N GLU A 75 3.93 14.70 18.67
CA GLU A 75 4.77 15.73 19.26
C GLU A 75 4.22 17.14 18.96
N MET A 76 3.79 17.39 17.71
CA MET A 76 3.20 18.67 17.32
C MET A 76 1.88 18.93 18.03
N GLN A 77 0.99 17.93 18.15
CA GLN A 77 -0.24 18.06 18.92
C GLN A 77 0.05 18.41 20.38
N THR A 78 1.04 17.74 20.99
CA THR A 78 1.46 18.00 22.37
C THR A 78 2.00 19.42 22.53
N ALA A 79 2.85 19.89 21.60
CA ALA A 79 3.36 21.26 21.61
C ALA A 79 2.25 22.30 21.43
N GLY A 80 1.30 22.07 20.52
CA GLY A 80 0.18 22.99 20.27
C GLY A 80 -0.84 23.09 21.41
N ALA A 81 -0.93 22.06 22.24
CA ALA A 81 -1.81 22.02 23.42
C ALA A 81 -1.23 22.79 24.64
N GLN A 82 0.01 23.29 24.56
CA GLN A 82 0.62 24.05 25.64
C GLN A 82 -0.18 25.33 25.94
N ALA A 83 -0.31 25.65 27.24
CA ALA A 83 -1.01 26.85 27.70
C ALA A 83 -0.26 28.13 27.32
N ASP A 84 1.07 28.11 27.38
CA ASP A 84 1.91 29.20 26.90
C ASP A 84 1.98 29.18 25.37
N LYS A 85 1.28 30.12 24.73
CA LYS A 85 1.19 30.21 23.27
C LYS A 85 2.50 30.63 22.60
N ALA A 86 3.34 31.40 23.28
CA ALA A 86 4.65 31.79 22.75
C ALA A 86 5.60 30.58 22.74
N LYS A 87 5.57 29.78 23.82
CA LYS A 87 6.29 28.52 23.88
C LYS A 87 5.75 27.49 22.87
N ALA A 88 4.43 27.33 22.77
CA ALA A 88 3.80 26.44 21.80
C ALA A 88 4.26 26.74 20.37
N LYS A 89 4.28 28.02 19.98
CA LYS A 89 4.75 28.45 18.67
C LYS A 89 6.22 28.10 18.42
N THR A 90 7.07 28.34 19.42
CA THR A 90 8.51 28.07 19.35
C THR A 90 8.78 26.57 19.23
N ASP A 91 8.12 25.75 20.06
CA ASP A 91 8.27 24.30 20.04
C ASP A 91 7.74 23.71 18.71
N LEU A 92 6.59 24.19 18.21
CA LEU A 92 6.05 23.80 16.90
C LEU A 92 6.98 24.15 15.75
N ASP A 93 7.69 25.29 15.83
CA ASP A 93 8.65 25.70 14.80
C ASP A 93 9.87 24.78 14.77
N ALA A 94 10.43 24.49 15.94
CA ALA A 94 11.54 23.55 16.07
C ALA A 94 11.18 22.14 15.59
N LEU A 95 9.99 21.65 15.95
CA LEU A 95 9.46 20.37 15.48
C LEU A 95 9.27 20.39 13.96
N GLN A 96 8.64 21.43 13.40
CA GLN A 96 8.46 21.54 11.96
C GLN A 96 9.81 21.51 11.24
N ALA A 97 10.80 22.30 11.68
CA ALA A 97 12.12 22.32 11.04
C ALA A 97 12.82 20.96 11.06
N ARG A 98 12.75 20.24 12.19
CA ARG A 98 13.30 18.88 12.33
C ARG A 98 12.66 17.91 11.32
N TYR A 99 11.33 17.88 11.27
CA TYR A 99 10.60 16.94 10.42
C TYR A 99 10.56 17.34 8.96
N GLN A 100 10.70 18.63 8.64
CA GLN A 100 10.92 19.11 7.27
C GLN A 100 12.19 18.50 6.68
N GLY A 101 13.32 18.56 7.40
CA GLY A 101 14.56 17.93 6.93
C GLY A 101 14.44 16.42 6.68
N GLN A 102 13.66 15.72 7.51
CA GLN A 102 13.38 14.29 7.33
C GLN A 102 12.48 14.01 6.11
N ALA A 103 11.42 14.80 5.93
CA ALA A 103 10.52 14.69 4.78
C ALA A 103 11.23 15.06 3.46
N ASP A 104 12.07 16.08 3.46
CA ASP A 104 12.91 16.46 2.33
C ASP A 104 13.84 15.33 1.91
N THR A 105 14.56 14.75 2.88
CA THR A 105 15.50 13.65 2.63
C THR A 105 14.76 12.44 2.06
N PHE A 106 13.68 12.00 2.71
CA PHE A 106 12.91 10.85 2.25
C PHE A 106 12.28 11.08 0.87
N ALA A 107 11.76 12.28 0.59
CA ALA A 107 11.19 12.63 -0.70
C ALA A 107 12.21 12.53 -1.84
N THR A 108 13.43 13.03 -1.61
CA THR A 108 14.53 12.91 -2.58
C THR A 108 14.97 11.46 -2.78
N GLU A 109 15.06 10.68 -1.71
CA GLU A 109 15.40 9.25 -1.80
C GLU A 109 14.31 8.45 -2.53
N LEU A 110 13.03 8.73 -2.27
CA LEU A 110 11.89 8.11 -2.96
C LEU A 110 11.88 8.43 -4.44
N GLU A 111 12.05 9.70 -4.82
CA GLU A 111 12.11 10.10 -6.21
C GLU A 111 13.25 9.37 -6.94
N THR A 112 14.44 9.38 -6.35
CA THR A 112 15.62 8.71 -6.91
C THR A 112 15.38 7.20 -7.07
N PHE A 113 14.86 6.56 -6.03
CA PHE A 113 14.60 5.12 -6.02
C PHE A 113 13.53 4.76 -7.05
N ALA A 114 12.39 5.45 -7.05
CA ALA A 114 11.28 5.15 -7.95
C ALA A 114 11.65 5.40 -9.42
N VAL A 115 12.38 6.48 -9.74
CA VAL A 115 12.87 6.72 -11.09
C VAL A 115 13.85 5.63 -11.53
N ALA A 116 14.75 5.17 -10.64
CA ALA A 116 15.63 4.04 -10.94
C ALA A 116 14.86 2.73 -11.20
N GLN A 117 13.70 2.56 -10.58
CA GLN A 117 12.78 1.43 -10.82
C GLN A 117 11.88 1.62 -12.06
N GLY A 118 12.03 2.74 -12.79
CA GLY A 118 11.31 3.04 -14.02
C GLY A 118 10.01 3.85 -13.83
N ALA A 119 9.77 4.43 -12.65
CA ALA A 119 8.67 5.34 -12.45
C ALA A 119 8.87 6.66 -13.23
N PRO A 120 7.80 7.28 -13.74
CA PRO A 120 7.90 8.56 -14.43
C PRO A 120 8.32 9.68 -13.48
N ALA A 121 9.41 10.37 -13.83
CA ALA A 121 10.05 11.39 -12.99
C ALA A 121 9.09 12.53 -12.62
N ASP A 122 8.27 13.02 -13.55
CA ASP A 122 7.29 14.07 -13.27
C ASP A 122 6.29 13.67 -12.17
N GLN A 123 5.83 12.43 -12.19
CA GLN A 123 4.91 11.92 -11.15
C GLN A 123 5.62 11.78 -9.81
N MET A 124 6.89 11.40 -9.82
CA MET A 124 7.68 11.27 -8.59
C MET A 124 8.03 12.64 -8.00
N ALA A 125 8.28 13.65 -8.82
CA ALA A 125 8.47 15.03 -8.37
C ALA A 125 7.20 15.60 -7.71
N VAL A 126 6.02 15.29 -8.25
CA VAL A 126 4.75 15.62 -7.61
C VAL A 126 4.62 14.89 -6.26
N ALA A 127 4.87 13.59 -6.21
CA ALA A 127 4.81 12.83 -4.96
C ALA A 127 5.80 13.35 -3.91
N ALA A 128 7.03 13.66 -4.30
CA ALA A 128 8.05 14.25 -3.45
C ALA A 128 7.59 15.60 -2.88
N THR A 129 6.99 16.45 -3.71
CA THR A 129 6.40 17.73 -3.27
C THR A 129 5.29 17.52 -2.23
N GLN A 130 4.43 16.52 -2.44
CA GLN A 130 3.37 16.18 -1.49
C GLN A 130 3.94 15.73 -0.15
N ILE A 131 4.98 14.87 -0.15
CA ILE A 131 5.64 14.41 1.06
C ILE A 131 6.26 15.58 1.83
N LYS A 132 6.96 16.47 1.14
CA LYS A 132 7.57 17.67 1.74
C LYS A 132 6.54 18.61 2.37
N SER A 133 5.30 18.61 1.90
CA SER A 133 4.23 19.44 2.46
C SER A 133 3.70 18.94 3.82
N ILE A 134 3.93 17.67 4.17
CA ILE A 134 3.30 17.01 5.32
C ILE A 134 3.55 17.74 6.65
N PRO A 135 4.80 18.09 7.03
CA PRO A 135 5.03 18.73 8.33
C PRO A 135 4.35 20.09 8.48
N ALA A 136 4.31 20.89 7.40
CA ALA A 136 3.63 22.18 7.41
C ALA A 136 2.10 22.02 7.50
N MET A 137 1.54 21.02 6.80
CA MET A 137 0.13 20.68 6.88
C MET A 137 -0.28 20.26 8.30
N VAL A 138 0.53 19.42 8.96
CA VAL A 138 0.27 18.96 10.33
C VAL A 138 0.31 20.12 11.31
N ARG A 139 1.31 20.99 11.23
CA ARG A 139 1.36 22.21 12.05
C ARG A 139 0.11 23.06 11.86
N SER A 140 -0.29 23.31 10.61
CA SER A 140 -1.48 24.11 10.32
C SER A 140 -2.75 23.52 10.96
N LYS A 141 -2.91 22.18 10.90
CA LYS A 141 -4.02 21.49 11.57
C LYS A 141 -3.99 21.64 13.09
N VAL A 142 -2.79 21.56 13.69
CA VAL A 142 -2.61 21.76 15.14
C VAL A 142 -2.96 23.20 15.55
N GLU A 143 -2.49 24.19 14.80
CA GLU A 143 -2.79 25.60 15.05
C GLU A 143 -4.29 25.89 14.91
N GLN A 144 -4.95 25.30 13.90
CA GLN A 144 -6.41 25.39 13.74
C GLN A 144 -7.16 24.77 14.92
N ALA A 145 -6.74 23.59 15.39
CA ALA A 145 -7.34 22.95 16.56
C ALA A 145 -7.12 23.76 17.85
N ALA A 146 -5.95 24.37 18.02
CA ALA A 146 -5.62 25.19 19.18
C ALA A 146 -6.37 26.54 19.22
N ALA A 147 -6.91 27.00 18.08
CA ALA A 147 -7.72 28.19 17.95
C ALA A 147 -9.23 27.92 18.06
N ALA A 148 -9.65 26.65 18.09
CA ALA A 148 -11.05 26.29 18.26
C ALA A 148 -11.56 26.69 19.66
N PRO A 149 -12.77 27.27 19.77
CA PRO A 149 -13.34 27.61 21.07
C PRO A 149 -13.58 26.33 21.88
N ALA A 150 -13.23 26.37 23.18
CA ALA A 150 -13.48 25.25 24.07
C ALA A 150 -14.99 24.96 24.16
N PRO A 151 -15.41 23.68 24.11
CA PRO A 151 -16.82 23.34 24.29
C PRO A 151 -17.29 23.86 25.64
N ALA A 152 -18.42 24.58 25.65
CA ALA A 152 -19.06 25.00 26.88
C ALA A 152 -19.37 23.77 27.73
N GLN A 153 -18.77 23.67 28.91
CA GLN A 153 -19.11 22.61 29.86
C GLN A 153 -20.59 22.79 30.26
N PRO A 154 -21.41 21.72 30.24
CA PRO A 154 -22.74 21.78 30.82
C PRO A 154 -22.60 22.10 32.32
N GLN A 155 -23.28 23.14 32.79
CA GLN A 155 -23.41 23.44 34.22
C GLN A 155 -24.38 22.48 34.92
#